data_AF-A0A1Y3N5F1-F1
#
_entry.id   AF-A0A1Y3N5F1-F1
#
_cell.length_a   1.000
_cell.length_b   1.000
_cell.length_c   1.000
_cell.angle_alpha   90.00
_cell.angle_beta   90.00
_cell.angle_gamma   90.00
#
_symmetry.space_group_name_H-M   'P 1'
#
loop_
_entity.id
_entity.type
_entity.pdbx_description
1 polymer ?
#
loop_
_entity_poly.entity_id
_entity_poly.type
_entity_poly.pdbx_seq_one_letter_code
_entity_poly.pdbx_strand_id
1 'polypeptide(L)'
;MEKKVLIIMDNNNNRCSGGTLTGSYPGDDYVDYVSIDGYNWGTAQSWSKWSSFEEVFMDAYTALCQYKKPMFLAEFSSSELGGNKAEWINEMFRVLPEKFPRIIGLVWFSESKPENEGDWGLDTSEEAVEAWKKGISAYPPAKRISH
;
A
#
# COMPACT_ATOMS: atom_id res chain seq x y z
N MET A 1 1.17 -29.62 -3.09
CA MET A 1 0.88 -28.76 -4.26
C MET A 1 1.72 -27.52 -4.10
N GLU A 2 2.71 -27.30 -4.97
CA GLU A 2 3.46 -26.04 -4.96
C GLU A 2 2.56 -24.95 -5.50
N LYS A 3 2.06 -24.12 -4.60
CA LYS A 3 1.36 -22.91 -4.97
C LYS A 3 2.40 -21.80 -5.12
N LYS A 4 2.40 -21.12 -6.25
CA LYS A 4 3.37 -20.09 -6.59
C LYS A 4 2.67 -19.07 -7.49
N VAL A 5 2.41 -17.89 -6.93
CA VAL A 5 2.50 -16.56 -7.55
C VAL A 5 1.86 -15.53 -6.60
N LEU A 6 2.62 -14.48 -6.28
CA LEU A 6 2.16 -13.22 -5.71
C LEU A 6 1.79 -12.30 -6.87
N ILE A 7 0.60 -11.72 -6.87
CA ILE A 7 0.23 -10.71 -7.87
C ILE A 7 0.29 -9.35 -7.24
N ILE A 8 1.23 -8.57 -7.74
CA ILE A 8 1.38 -7.16 -7.44
C ILE A 8 0.48 -6.38 -8.39
N MET A 9 -0.45 -5.61 -7.84
CA MET A 9 -1.23 -4.64 -8.60
C MET A 9 -0.80 -3.24 -8.21
N ASP A 10 -0.39 -2.47 -9.20
CA ASP A 10 -0.10 -1.06 -9.03
C ASP A 10 -1.42 -0.27 -8.92
N ASN A 11 -1.40 0.83 -8.16
CA ASN A 11 -2.59 1.67 -7.96
C ASN A 11 -3.13 2.22 -9.30
N ASN A 12 -4.39 2.66 -9.29
CA ASN A 12 -5.15 3.29 -10.37
C ASN A 12 -4.37 4.38 -11.14
N ASN A 13 -3.40 5.04 -10.52
CA ASN A 13 -2.60 6.09 -11.13
C ASN A 13 -1.37 5.59 -11.93
N ASN A 14 -1.05 4.29 -11.89
CA ASN A 14 0.16 3.72 -12.48
C ASN A 14 -0.10 2.57 -13.49
N ARG A 15 -1.30 2.50 -14.07
CA ARG A 15 -1.61 1.42 -15.03
C ARG A 15 -0.98 1.69 -16.40
N CYS A 16 -0.34 0.67 -16.98
CA CYS A 16 0.00 0.66 -18.40
C CYS A 16 -1.26 0.86 -19.27
N SER A 17 -1.10 1.45 -20.46
CA SER A 17 -2.22 1.65 -21.39
C SER A 17 -2.94 0.33 -21.70
N GLY A 18 -4.25 0.29 -21.45
CA GLY A 18 -5.09 -0.90 -21.60
C GLY A 18 -5.06 -1.89 -20.43
N GLY A 19 -4.28 -1.63 -19.38
CA GLY A 19 -4.24 -2.44 -18.16
C GLY A 19 -5.47 -2.22 -17.27
N THR A 20 -6.05 -3.30 -16.76
CA THR A 20 -6.98 -3.25 -15.62
C THR A 20 -6.23 -3.74 -14.38
N LEU A 21 -6.75 -3.46 -13.18
CA LEU A 21 -6.19 -4.04 -11.94
C LEU A 21 -6.13 -5.56 -12.10
N THR A 22 -7.26 -6.16 -12.45
CA THR A 22 -7.45 -7.60 -12.44
C THR A 22 -7.04 -8.35 -13.71
N GLY A 23 -6.58 -7.66 -14.75
CA GLY A 23 -6.40 -8.24 -16.09
C GLY A 23 -5.30 -9.30 -16.16
N SER A 24 -4.30 -9.19 -15.30
CA SER A 24 -3.17 -10.13 -15.21
C SER A 24 -3.41 -11.28 -14.23
N TYR A 25 -4.62 -11.43 -13.70
CA TYR A 25 -4.94 -12.50 -12.74
C TYR A 25 -5.01 -13.88 -13.44
N PRO A 26 -4.13 -14.84 -13.13
CA PRO A 26 -4.03 -16.14 -13.81
C PRO A 26 -5.05 -17.17 -13.31
N GLY A 27 -5.83 -16.85 -12.27
CA GLY A 27 -6.85 -17.72 -11.68
C GLY A 27 -6.53 -18.17 -10.25
N ASP A 28 -7.57 -18.50 -9.50
CA ASP A 28 -7.52 -18.81 -8.06
C ASP A 28 -6.62 -20.02 -7.73
N ASP A 29 -6.45 -20.94 -8.68
CA ASP A 29 -5.62 -22.15 -8.51
C ASP A 29 -4.12 -21.85 -8.50
N TYR A 30 -3.71 -20.68 -9.00
CA TYR A 30 -2.31 -20.27 -9.13
C TYR A 30 -1.88 -19.24 -8.07
N VAL A 31 -2.83 -18.67 -7.32
CA VAL A 31 -2.59 -17.52 -6.44
C VAL A 31 -2.94 -17.83 -4.99
N ASP A 32 -1.98 -17.62 -4.09
CA ASP A 32 -2.21 -17.65 -2.64
C ASP A 32 -2.56 -16.29 -2.08
N TYR A 33 -1.86 -15.27 -2.55
CA TYR A 33 -1.90 -13.92 -2.03
C TYR A 33 -1.98 -12.91 -3.16
N VAL A 34 -2.74 -11.86 -2.92
CA VAL A 34 -2.76 -10.68 -3.77
C VAL A 34 -2.06 -9.55 -3.04
N SER A 35 -1.44 -8.63 -3.76
CA SER A 35 -0.83 -7.46 -3.15
C SER A 35 -1.09 -6.19 -3.94
N ILE A 36 -0.95 -5.08 -3.24
CA ILE A 36 -1.05 -3.75 -3.81
C ILE A 36 0.26 -3.03 -3.56
N ASP A 37 0.72 -2.33 -4.58
CA ASP A 37 1.77 -1.33 -4.46
C ASP A 37 1.15 0.06 -4.62
N GLY A 38 1.63 1.02 -3.84
CA GLY A 38 1.07 2.36 -3.88
C GLY A 38 1.88 3.38 -3.09
N TYR A 39 1.97 4.59 -3.65
CA TYR A 39 2.79 5.66 -3.08
C TYR A 39 1.98 6.95 -3.01
N ASN A 40 2.03 7.63 -1.87
CA ASN A 40 1.68 9.04 -1.82
C ASN A 40 2.88 9.87 -2.30
N TRP A 41 2.86 10.19 -3.60
CA TRP A 41 3.91 10.98 -4.24
C TRP A 41 3.97 12.44 -3.78
N GLY A 42 2.93 12.94 -3.11
CA GLY A 42 2.95 14.32 -2.66
C GLY A 42 3.19 15.28 -3.82
N THR A 43 4.02 16.29 -3.61
CA THR A 43 4.51 17.17 -4.67
C THR A 43 5.96 16.87 -5.07
N ALA A 44 6.42 15.61 -4.92
CA ALA A 44 7.78 15.22 -5.30
C ALA A 44 8.01 15.24 -6.82
N GLN A 45 6.93 15.13 -7.61
CA GLN A 45 6.96 15.14 -9.07
C GLN A 45 6.05 16.22 -9.64
N SER A 46 6.37 16.74 -10.83
CA SER A 46 5.57 17.78 -11.50
C SER A 46 4.14 17.35 -11.85
N TRP A 47 3.93 16.05 -11.99
CA TRP A 47 2.63 15.44 -12.29
C TRP A 47 1.90 14.91 -11.05
N SER A 48 2.54 14.91 -9.87
CA SER A 48 1.98 14.33 -8.66
C SER A 48 1.28 15.36 -7.78
N LYS A 49 0.41 14.86 -6.91
CA LYS A 49 -0.20 15.64 -5.83
C LYS A 49 -0.31 14.79 -4.57
N TRP A 50 -0.42 15.46 -3.42
CA TRP A 50 -0.71 14.80 -2.16
C TRP A 50 -2.02 14.00 -2.23
N SER A 51 -1.97 12.76 -1.75
CA SER A 51 -3.11 11.86 -1.67
C SER A 51 -3.11 11.15 -0.31
N SER A 52 -4.27 11.07 0.33
CA SER A 52 -4.48 10.28 1.54
C SER A 52 -4.26 8.79 1.28
N PHE A 53 -4.04 8.02 2.34
CA PHE A 53 -3.90 6.56 2.23
C PHE A 53 -5.10 5.92 1.51
N GLU A 54 -6.32 6.35 1.83
CA GLU A 54 -7.51 5.81 1.17
C GLU A 54 -7.56 6.11 -0.32
N GLU A 55 -7.23 7.33 -0.73
CA GLU A 55 -7.16 7.71 -2.15
C GLU A 55 -6.09 6.92 -2.91
N VAL A 56 -5.02 6.51 -2.23
CA VAL A 56 -3.98 5.66 -2.83
C VAL A 56 -4.42 4.19 -2.93
N PHE A 57 -5.18 3.63 -1.99
CA PHE A 57 -5.36 2.17 -1.93
C PHE A 57 -6.78 1.65 -2.18
N MET A 58 -7.83 2.48 -2.06
CA MET A 58 -9.22 2.00 -2.02
C MET A 58 -9.65 1.29 -3.32
N ASP A 59 -9.28 1.81 -4.48
CA ASP A 59 -9.70 1.25 -5.77
C ASP A 59 -9.06 -0.12 -6.02
N ALA A 60 -7.75 -0.23 -5.77
CA ALA A 60 -7.00 -1.48 -5.87
C ALA A 60 -7.50 -2.53 -4.88
N TYR A 61 -7.72 -2.12 -3.62
CA TYR A 61 -8.29 -2.96 -2.58
C TYR A 61 -9.67 -3.50 -2.97
N THR A 62 -10.56 -2.63 -3.44
CA THR A 62 -11.93 -3.00 -3.83
C THR A 62 -11.92 -3.98 -5.00
N ALA A 63 -11.09 -3.75 -6.02
CA ALA A 63 -10.99 -4.67 -7.15
C ALA A 63 -10.50 -6.06 -6.73
N LEU A 64 -9.54 -6.15 -5.80
CA LEU A 64 -8.98 -7.41 -5.33
C LEU A 64 -9.88 -8.14 -4.32
N CYS A 65 -10.91 -7.49 -3.76
CA CYS A 65 -11.85 -8.12 -2.85
C CYS A 65 -12.61 -9.32 -3.46
N GLN A 66 -12.75 -9.36 -4.78
CA GLN A 66 -13.44 -10.46 -5.47
C GLN A 66 -12.75 -11.83 -5.32
N TYR A 67 -11.42 -11.87 -5.17
CA TYR A 67 -10.64 -13.12 -5.21
C TYR A 67 -10.61 -13.90 -3.90
N LYS A 68 -11.16 -13.36 -2.81
CA LYS A 68 -11.18 -14.01 -1.48
C LYS A 68 -9.80 -14.50 -0.95
N LYS A 69 -8.68 -14.07 -1.55
CA LYS A 69 -7.29 -14.31 -1.10
C LYS A 69 -6.78 -13.28 -0.08
N PRO A 70 -5.96 -13.65 0.93
CA PRO A 70 -5.36 -12.66 1.83
C PRO A 70 -4.50 -11.64 1.06
N MET A 71 -4.42 -10.41 1.56
CA MET A 71 -3.83 -9.29 0.84
C MET A 71 -2.65 -8.66 1.58
N PHE A 72 -1.62 -8.23 0.86
CA PHE A 72 -0.51 -7.44 1.39
C PHE A 72 -0.50 -6.04 0.76
N LEU A 73 0.01 -5.06 1.49
CA LEU A 73 0.68 -3.93 0.84
C LEU A 73 2.14 -4.32 0.67
N ALA A 74 2.53 -4.68 -0.55
CA ALA A 74 3.85 -5.26 -0.81
C ALA A 74 4.92 -4.19 -1.00
N GLU A 75 4.55 -3.03 -1.55
CA GLU A 75 5.40 -1.84 -1.54
C GLU A 75 4.54 -0.59 -1.31
N PHE A 76 4.84 0.18 -0.25
CA PHE A 76 4.22 1.49 -0.08
C PHE A 76 5.08 2.48 0.69
N SER A 77 4.86 3.77 0.41
CA SER A 77 5.47 4.87 1.16
C SER A 77 4.69 6.18 0.96
N SER A 78 5.11 7.21 1.67
CA SER A 78 4.60 8.59 1.54
C SER A 78 5.77 9.57 1.48
N SER A 79 5.65 10.56 0.60
CA SER A 79 6.55 11.71 0.55
C SER A 79 6.41 12.59 1.79
N GLU A 80 7.45 13.36 2.10
CA GLU A 80 7.38 14.52 3.01
C GLU A 80 6.87 15.79 2.30
N LEU A 81 6.80 15.79 0.96
CA LEU A 81 6.46 16.98 0.18
C LEU A 81 4.96 17.08 -0.09
N GLY A 82 4.36 18.24 0.14
CA GLY A 82 2.96 18.52 -0.19
C GLY A 82 1.95 18.18 0.91
N GLY A 83 2.41 17.76 2.08
CA GLY A 83 1.57 17.47 3.25
C GLY A 83 2.39 17.05 4.47
N ASN A 84 1.77 16.31 5.39
CA ASN A 84 2.42 15.83 6.61
C ASN A 84 2.46 14.30 6.62
N LYS A 85 3.66 13.72 6.48
CA LYS A 85 3.87 12.27 6.42
C LYS A 85 3.52 11.57 7.73
N ALA A 86 3.82 12.17 8.87
CA ALA A 86 3.47 11.62 10.18
C ALA A 86 1.95 11.54 10.36
N GLU A 87 1.21 12.56 9.94
CA GLU A 87 -0.26 12.53 9.93
C GLU A 87 -0.79 11.49 8.96
N TRP A 88 -0.19 11.34 7.77
CA TRP A 88 -0.55 10.31 6.81
C TRP A 88 -0.39 8.89 7.39
N ILE A 89 0.71 8.64 8.10
CA ILE A 89 0.96 7.35 8.78
C ILE A 89 -0.05 7.11 9.90
N ASN A 90 -0.34 8.13 10.73
CA ASN A 90 -1.36 8.01 11.78
C ASN A 90 -2.74 7.69 11.20
N GLU A 91 -3.11 8.38 10.11
CA GLU A 91 -4.39 8.18 9.43
C GLU A 91 -4.48 6.80 8.78
N MET A 92 -3.41 6.35 8.11
CA MET A 92 -3.29 4.98 7.61
C MET A 92 -3.64 3.98 8.72
N PHE A 93 -2.93 4.01 9.86
CA PHE A 93 -3.18 3.05 10.94
C PHE A 93 -4.58 3.18 11.56
N ARG A 94 -5.20 4.35 11.49
CA ARG A 94 -6.60 4.56 11.91
C ARG A 94 -7.59 3.83 10.97
N VAL A 95 -7.41 3.95 9.66
CA VAL A 95 -8.38 3.44 8.68
C VAL A 95 -8.14 1.97 8.31
N LEU A 96 -6.91 1.48 8.44
CA LEU A 96 -6.52 0.14 7.97
C LEU A 96 -7.38 -0.99 8.59
N PRO A 97 -7.65 -1.01 9.92
CA PRO A 97 -8.47 -2.06 10.52
C PRO A 97 -9.95 -2.01 10.11
N GLU A 98 -10.48 -0.81 9.82
CA GLU A 98 -11.90 -0.59 9.55
C GLU A 98 -12.24 -0.74 8.07
N LYS A 99 -11.42 -0.14 7.19
CA LYS A 99 -11.69 -0.02 5.76
C LYS A 99 -10.91 -1.03 4.91
N PHE A 100 -9.80 -1.55 5.42
CA PHE A 100 -8.94 -2.49 4.71
C PHE A 100 -8.75 -3.83 5.47
N PRO A 101 -9.83 -4.46 6.01
CA PRO A 101 -9.72 -5.59 6.94
C PRO A 101 -9.12 -6.88 6.35
N ARG A 102 -8.83 -6.92 5.04
CA ARG A 102 -8.21 -8.06 4.35
C ARG A 102 -6.70 -7.92 4.18
N ILE A 103 -6.15 -6.76 4.50
CA ILE A 103 -4.70 -6.53 4.53
C ILE A 103 -4.15 -7.25 5.76
N ILE A 104 -3.22 -8.18 5.53
CA ILE A 104 -2.61 -9.02 6.56
C ILE A 104 -1.10 -8.77 6.71
N GLY A 105 -0.53 -7.89 5.91
CA GLY A 105 0.88 -7.51 6.00
C GLY A 105 1.15 -6.18 5.29
N LEU A 106 2.11 -5.46 5.85
CA LEU A 106 2.53 -4.13 5.45
C LEU A 106 4.04 -4.16 5.21
N VAL A 107 4.47 -3.80 4.01
CA VAL A 107 5.89 -3.73 3.63
C VAL A 107 6.18 -2.31 3.18
N TRP A 108 6.80 -1.53 4.07
CA TRP A 108 7.18 -0.15 3.78
C TRP A 108 8.40 -0.15 2.85
N PHE A 109 8.31 0.64 1.76
CA PHE A 109 9.44 0.88 0.87
C PHE A 109 10.31 2.00 1.44
N SER A 110 11.44 1.64 2.05
CA SER A 110 12.36 2.59 2.71
C SER A 110 13.63 2.79 1.89
N GLU A 111 13.57 3.66 0.89
CA GLU A 111 14.74 4.05 0.08
C GLU A 111 14.67 5.52 -0.30
N SER A 112 15.78 6.24 -0.18
CA SER A 112 15.86 7.63 -0.65
C SER A 112 16.29 7.64 -2.12
N LYS A 113 15.43 8.17 -3.00
CA LYS A 113 15.68 8.29 -4.45
C LYS A 113 15.46 9.72 -4.96
N PRO A 114 16.09 10.73 -4.34
CA PRO A 114 15.77 12.14 -4.56
C PRO A 114 16.07 12.63 -5.99
N GLU A 115 16.92 11.93 -6.74
CA GLU A 115 17.29 12.32 -8.09
C GLU A 115 16.19 12.06 -9.12
N ASN A 116 15.34 11.06 -8.90
CA ASN A 116 14.40 10.57 -9.92
C ASN A 116 12.96 10.42 -9.41
N GLU A 117 12.75 10.23 -8.10
CA GLU A 117 11.44 9.90 -7.53
C GLU A 117 11.11 10.83 -6.35
N GLY A 118 11.73 10.58 -5.21
CA GLY A 118 11.48 11.24 -3.92
C GLY A 118 12.21 10.51 -2.80
N ASP A 119 12.12 11.04 -1.57
CA ASP A 119 12.63 10.34 -0.39
C ASP A 119 11.53 9.50 0.26
N TRP A 120 11.64 8.18 0.15
CA TRP A 120 10.66 7.22 0.68
C TRP A 120 11.06 6.66 2.04
N GLY A 121 12.21 7.05 2.60
CA GLY A 121 12.69 6.55 3.89
C GLY A 121 11.65 6.70 4.99
N LEU A 122 11.44 5.69 5.82
CA LEU A 122 10.55 5.84 6.98
C LEU A 122 11.11 6.88 7.98
N ASP A 123 12.43 7.01 7.99
CA ASP A 123 13.26 7.85 8.86
C ASP A 123 13.58 9.23 8.28
N THR A 124 12.77 9.73 7.34
CA THR A 124 12.90 11.10 6.81
C THR A 124 12.62 12.18 7.85
N SER A 125 11.91 11.84 8.94
CA SER A 125 11.63 12.71 10.09
C SER A 125 11.43 11.89 11.36
N GLU A 126 11.72 12.49 12.53
CA GLU A 126 11.45 11.86 13.83
C GLU A 126 9.94 11.61 14.01
N GLU A 127 9.11 12.54 13.54
CA GLU A 127 7.67 12.46 13.60
C GLU A 127 7.11 11.28 12.79
N ALA A 128 7.66 10.98 11.61
CA ALA A 128 7.27 9.82 10.81
C ALA A 128 7.61 8.50 11.52
N VAL A 129 8.80 8.42 12.12
CA VAL A 129 9.24 7.24 12.88
C VAL A 129 8.36 7.01 14.10
N GLU A 130 8.05 8.06 14.86
CA GLU A 130 7.19 7.94 16.05
C GLU A 130 5.74 7.62 15.68
N ALA A 131 5.20 8.19 14.59
CA ALA A 131 3.90 7.82 14.07
C ALA A 131 3.82 6.33 13.71
N TRP A 132 4.86 5.79 13.05
CA TRP A 132 4.94 4.37 12.72
C TRP A 132 5.02 3.49 13.96
N LYS A 133 5.93 3.79 14.91
CA LYS A 133 6.06 3.04 16.16
C LYS A 133 4.74 3.00 16.94
N LYS A 134 4.06 4.14 17.06
CA LYS A 134 2.75 4.24 17.71
C LYS A 134 1.71 3.40 16.99
N GLY A 135 1.62 3.53 15.67
CA GLY A 135 0.65 2.84 14.85
C GLY A 135 0.82 1.32 14.87
N ILE A 136 2.03 0.82 14.63
CA ILE A 136 2.30 -0.63 14.60
C ILE A 136 2.11 -1.29 15.97
N SER A 137 2.38 -0.57 17.06
CA SER A 137 2.16 -1.06 18.43
C SER A 137 0.67 -1.21 18.77
N ALA A 138 -0.19 -0.40 18.15
CA ALA A 138 -1.64 -0.44 18.34
C ALA A 138 -2.36 -1.30 17.29
N TYR A 139 -1.69 -1.63 16.18
CA TYR A 139 -2.28 -2.35 15.07
C TYR A 139 -2.58 -3.81 15.47
N PRO A 140 -3.85 -4.25 15.39
CA PRO A 140 -4.22 -5.58 15.84
C PRO A 140 -3.59 -6.67 14.95
N PRO A 141 -3.32 -7.87 15.49
CA PRO A 141 -2.92 -9.00 14.67
C PRO A 141 -3.94 -9.23 13.54
N ALA A 142 -3.43 -9.47 12.33
CA ALA A 142 -4.26 -9.73 11.17
C ALA A 142 -5.23 -10.90 11.44
N LYS A 143 -6.53 -10.66 11.24
CA LYS A 143 -7.53 -11.74 11.28
C LYS A 143 -7.36 -12.58 10.02
N ARG A 144 -6.64 -13.70 10.14
CA ARG A 144 -6.52 -14.67 9.05
C ARG A 144 -7.92 -15.17 8.69
N ILE A 145 -8.28 -15.06 7.41
CA ILE A 145 -9.52 -15.68 6.90
C ILE A 145 -9.31 -17.19 7.00
N SER A 146 -10.16 -17.87 7.76
CA SER A 146 -10.20 -19.34 7.78
C SER A 146 -10.51 -19.83 6.36
N HIS A 147 -9.64 -20.67 5.83
CA HIS A 147 -9.76 -21.25 4.49
C HIS A 147 -10.89 -22.27 4.44
#